data_AF-A0A914H8K0-F1
#
_entry.id   AF-A0A914H8K0-F1
#
_cell.length_a   1.000
_cell.length_b   1.000
_cell.length_c   1.000
_cell.angle_alpha   90.00
_cell.angle_beta   90.00
_cell.angle_gamma   90.00
#
_symmetry.space_group_name_H-M   'P 1'
#
loop_
_entity.id
_entity.type
_entity.pdbx_description
1 polymer ?
#
loop_
_entity_poly.entity_id
_entity_poly.type
_entity_poly.pdbx_seq_one_letter_code
_entity_poly.pdbx_strand_id
1 'polypeptide(L)'
;MNVILLTTIVLYVVIAIVTRFRTSAPNSNSHQFNNRIFRSLVVIISVNISGYFLKFNEILIIIPMFGNDLMAIWKWNQIFGILLNISAASNAPILYFTSKEYRKAFNKEWQTIIDLFKRNSVQPY
;
A
#
# COMPACT_ATOMS: atom_id res chain seq x y z
N MET A 1 -15.57 -9.86 -7.69
CA MET A 1 -15.05 -8.63 -7.05
C MET A 1 -15.32 -8.60 -5.55
N ASN A 2 -16.56 -8.85 -5.10
CA ASN A 2 -16.92 -8.88 -3.66
C ASN A 2 -16.13 -9.89 -2.82
N VAL A 3 -15.85 -11.09 -3.35
CA VAL A 3 -15.08 -12.13 -2.63
C VAL A 3 -13.65 -11.66 -2.35
N ILE A 4 -13.00 -10.97 -3.29
CA ILE A 4 -11.63 -10.47 -3.10
C ILE A 4 -11.60 -9.40 -2.00
N LEU A 5 -12.61 -8.53 -1.96
CA LEU A 5 -12.77 -7.46 -0.97
C LEU A 5 -13.03 -8.00 0.44
N LEU A 6 -13.90 -9.00 0.55
CA LEU A 6 -14.17 -9.70 1.80
C LEU A 6 -12.93 -10.45 2.29
N THR A 7 -12.23 -11.14 1.39
CA THR A 7 -10.99 -11.85 1.71
C THR A 7 -9.88 -10.91 2.15
N THR A 8 -9.70 -9.74 1.52
CA THR A 8 -8.72 -8.74 1.98
C THR A 8 -9.11 -8.18 3.35
N ILE A 9 -10.37 -7.82 3.57
CA ILE A 9 -10.83 -7.34 4.89
C ILE A 9 -10.57 -8.40 5.97
N VAL A 10 -10.92 -9.67 5.73
CA VAL A 10 -10.70 -10.77 6.68
C VAL A 10 -9.21 -10.98 6.94
N LEU A 11 -8.37 -11.04 5.90
CA LEU A 11 -6.92 -11.16 6.05
C LEU A 11 -6.34 -10.00 6.86
N TYR A 12 -6.80 -8.77 6.62
CA TYR A 12 -6.32 -7.60 7.37
C TYR A 12 -6.77 -7.59 8.83
N VAL A 13 -8.00 -8.03 9.13
CA VAL A 13 -8.48 -8.21 10.51
C VAL A 13 -7.66 -9.28 11.22
N VAL A 14 -7.37 -10.41 10.57
CA VAL A 14 -6.52 -11.48 11.14
C VAL A 14 -5.12 -10.96 11.42
N ILE A 15 -4.50 -10.21 10.50
CA ILE A 15 -3.17 -9.60 10.71
C ILE A 15 -3.20 -8.62 11.89
N ALA A 16 -4.22 -7.76 11.98
CA ALA A 16 -4.37 -6.81 13.08
C ALA A 16 -4.54 -7.52 14.44
N ILE A 17 -5.30 -8.62 14.47
CA ILE A 17 -5.49 -9.45 15.66
C ILE A 17 -4.19 -10.13 16.06
N VAL A 18 -3.51 -10.81 15.14
CA VAL A 18 -2.24 -11.52 15.39
C VAL A 18 -1.15 -10.56 15.88
N THR A 19 -1.05 -9.37 15.28
CA THR A 19 -0.08 -8.34 15.70
C THR A 19 -0.41 -7.75 17.06
N ARG A 20 -1.69 -7.52 17.38
CA ARG A 20 -2.12 -7.07 18.71
C ARG A 20 -1.80 -8.09 19.79
N PHE A 21 -2.05 -9.39 19.54
CA PHE A 21 -1.75 -10.46 20.50
C PHE A 21 -0.24 -10.72 20.67
N ARG A 22 0.58 -10.49 19.65
CA ARG A 22 2.05 -10.59 19.76
C ARG A 22 2.71 -9.42 20.51
N THR A 23 2.00 -8.32 20.71
CA THR A 23 2.54 -7.10 21.36
C THR A 23 2.56 -7.21 22.90
N SER A 24 2.02 -8.28 23.49
CA SER A 24 1.91 -8.44 24.95
C SER A 24 3.19 -8.89 25.69
N ALA A 25 4.38 -8.81 25.10
CA ALA A 25 5.65 -9.14 25.79
C ALA A 25 6.34 -7.85 26.30
N PRO A 26 6.53 -7.69 27.62
CA PRO A 26 7.05 -6.45 28.20
C PRO A 26 8.58 -6.42 28.11
N ASN A 27 9.14 -5.78 27.08
CA ASN A 27 10.56 -5.36 27.09
C ASN A 27 10.78 -4.10 26.22
N SER A 28 11.48 -3.11 26.77
CA SER A 28 11.34 -1.67 26.45
C SER A 28 11.81 -1.23 25.06
N ASN A 29 12.66 -1.99 24.36
CA ASN A 29 13.17 -1.64 23.03
C ASN A 29 12.43 -2.36 21.89
N SER A 30 12.11 -3.65 22.05
CA SER A 30 11.31 -4.41 21.08
C SER A 30 9.88 -3.89 21.00
N HIS A 31 9.33 -3.39 22.10
CA HIS A 31 7.97 -2.85 22.14
C HIS A 31 7.83 -1.54 21.35
N GLN A 32 8.83 -0.64 21.40
CA GLN A 32 8.82 0.59 20.60
C GLN A 32 8.99 0.31 19.11
N PHE A 33 9.82 -0.68 18.77
CA PHE A 33 10.02 -1.13 17.39
C PHE A 33 8.75 -1.75 16.81
N ASN A 34 8.13 -2.69 17.54
CA ASN A 34 6.87 -3.33 17.15
C ASN A 34 5.75 -2.31 16.97
N ASN A 35 5.66 -1.31 17.85
CA ASN A 35 4.60 -0.31 17.76
C ASN A 35 4.75 0.62 16.54
N ARG A 36 5.99 0.88 16.08
CA ARG A 36 6.23 1.65 14.84
C ARG A 36 5.85 0.85 13.60
N ILE A 37 6.23 -0.42 13.53
CA ILE A 37 5.84 -1.33 12.42
C ILE A 37 4.32 -1.54 12.42
N PHE A 38 3.71 -1.69 13.59
CA PHE A 38 2.27 -1.80 13.71
C PHE A 38 1.58 -0.53 13.19
N ARG A 39 2.06 0.65 13.58
CA ARG A 39 1.52 1.93 13.08
C ARG A 39 1.65 2.04 11.56
N SER A 40 2.78 1.63 10.97
CA SER A 40 2.92 1.64 9.51
C SER A 40 1.95 0.69 8.81
N LEU A 41 1.77 -0.50 9.40
CA LEU A 41 0.89 -1.52 8.87
C LEU A 41 -0.58 -1.06 8.93
N VAL A 42 -1.00 -0.42 10.02
CA VAL A 42 -2.33 0.21 10.14
C VAL A 42 -2.54 1.29 9.08
N VAL A 43 -1.53 2.14 8.83
CA VAL A 43 -1.64 3.18 7.79
C VAL A 43 -1.78 2.56 6.40
N ILE A 44 -0.95 1.55 6.07
CA ILE A 44 -1.05 0.80 4.81
C ILE A 44 -2.44 0.18 4.63
N ILE A 45 -2.97 -0.42 5.70
CA ILE A 45 -4.30 -1.02 5.69
C ILE A 45 -5.36 0.06 5.45
N SER A 46 -5.31 1.18 6.17
CA SER A 46 -6.29 2.27 6.00
C SER A 46 -6.29 2.84 4.57
N VAL A 47 -5.12 2.98 3.96
CA VAL A 47 -4.99 3.50 2.59
C VAL A 47 -5.55 2.50 1.57
N ASN A 48 -5.24 1.21 1.72
CA ASN A 48 -5.79 0.15 0.86
C ASN A 48 -7.31 0.06 0.97
N ILE A 49 -7.86 0.01 2.20
CA ILE A 49 -9.31 0.00 2.42
C ILE A 49 -9.97 1.21 1.76
N SER A 50 -9.38 2.41 1.91
CA SER A 50 -9.92 3.63 1.30
C SER A 50 -9.91 3.55 -0.23
N GLY A 51 -8.86 3.01 -0.84
CA GLY A 51 -8.78 2.82 -2.30
C GLY A 51 -9.86 1.88 -2.83
N TYR A 52 -10.05 0.73 -2.17
CA TYR A 52 -11.12 -0.22 -2.53
C TYR A 52 -12.51 0.36 -2.28
N PHE A 53 -12.70 1.10 -1.19
CA PHE A 53 -13.96 1.76 -0.87
C PHE A 53 -14.33 2.79 -1.94
N LEU A 54 -13.39 3.65 -2.36
CA LEU A 54 -13.62 4.60 -3.45
C LEU A 54 -14.00 3.88 -4.75
N LYS A 55 -13.32 2.79 -5.08
CA LYS A 55 -13.65 2.00 -6.29
C LYS A 55 -15.03 1.36 -6.22
N PHE A 56 -15.46 0.91 -5.04
CA PHE A 56 -16.79 0.35 -4.84
C PHE A 56 -17.89 1.40 -5.02
N ASN A 57 -17.69 2.59 -4.46
CA ASN A 57 -18.68 3.68 -4.55
C ASN A 57 -18.81 4.25 -5.97
N GLU A 58 -17.83 4.04 -6.85
CA GLU A 58 -17.94 4.40 -8.26
C GLU A 58 -19.21 3.84 -8.91
N ILE A 59 -19.49 2.55 -8.72
CA ILE A 59 -20.67 1.89 -9.34
C ILE A 59 -21.97 2.52 -8.83
N LEU A 60 -22.01 2.89 -7.55
CA LEU A 60 -23.21 3.44 -6.91
C LEU A 60 -23.45 4.93 -7.23
N ILE A 61 -22.40 5.67 -7.59
CA ILE A 61 -22.48 7.12 -7.84
C ILE A 61 -22.40 7.43 -9.34
N ILE A 62 -21.42 6.89 -10.05
CA ILE A 62 -21.11 7.24 -11.44
C ILE A 62 -22.15 6.66 -12.41
N ILE A 63 -22.56 5.40 -12.24
CA ILE A 63 -23.56 4.77 -13.13
C ILE A 63 -24.90 5.53 -13.12
N PRO A 64 -25.52 5.84 -11.96
CA PRO A 64 -26.77 6.61 -11.97
C PRO A 64 -26.57 8.08 -12.36
N MET A 65 -25.40 8.67 -12.13
CA MET A 65 -25.12 10.08 -12.47
C MET A 65 -24.95 10.31 -13.97
N PHE A 66 -24.29 9.39 -14.68
CA PHE A 66 -23.99 9.53 -16.11
C PHE A 66 -24.91 8.70 -17.01
N GLY A 67 -25.77 7.84 -16.43
CA GLY A 67 -26.78 7.08 -17.15
C GLY A 67 -26.17 6.22 -18.26
N ASN A 68 -26.43 6.59 -19.51
CA ASN A 68 -25.96 5.87 -20.71
C ASN A 68 -24.72 6.51 -21.37
N ASP A 69 -24.15 7.57 -20.80
CA ASP A 69 -22.89 8.13 -21.33
C ASP A 69 -21.72 7.20 -20.99
N LEU A 70 -21.52 6.23 -21.86
CA LEU A 70 -20.46 5.23 -21.80
C LEU A 70 -19.06 5.86 -21.74
N MET A 71 -18.86 7.01 -22.40
CA MET A 71 -17.56 7.68 -22.41
C MET A 71 -17.27 8.33 -21.06
N ALA A 72 -18.25 8.99 -20.44
CA ALA A 72 -18.11 9.54 -19.09
C ALA A 72 -17.86 8.44 -18.05
N ILE A 73 -18.64 7.34 -18.10
CA ILE A 73 -18.46 6.19 -17.20
C ILE A 73 -17.06 5.59 -17.36
N TRP A 74 -16.60 5.38 -18.59
CA TRP A 74 -15.27 4.84 -18.85
C TRP A 74 -14.16 5.74 -18.29
N LYS A 75 -14.25 7.07 -18.48
CA LYS A 75 -13.27 8.03 -17.94
C LYS A 75 -13.19 7.97 -16.41
N TRP A 76 -14.34 7.98 -15.74
CA TRP A 76 -14.37 7.87 -14.27
C TRP A 76 -13.82 6.54 -13.79
N ASN A 77 -14.14 5.44 -14.46
CA ASN A 77 -13.59 4.11 -14.18
C ASN A 77 -12.05 4.08 -14.24
N GLN A 78 -11.45 4.77 -15.22
CA GLN A 78 -9.99 4.93 -15.29
C GLN A 78 -9.44 5.73 -14.11
N ILE A 79 -10.07 6.86 -13.75
CA ILE A 79 -9.64 7.71 -12.63
C ILE A 79 -9.64 6.91 -11.31
N PHE A 80 -10.75 6.23 -10.99
CA PHE A 80 -10.82 5.40 -9.79
C PHE A 80 -9.90 4.18 -9.85
N GLY A 81 -9.67 3.61 -11.04
CA GLY A 81 -8.69 2.54 -11.24
C GLY A 81 -7.26 3.00 -10.94
N ILE A 82 -6.87 4.19 -11.39
CA ILE A 82 -5.57 4.80 -11.10
C ILE A 82 -5.43 5.03 -9.59
N LEU A 83 -6.45 5.59 -8.92
CA LEU A 83 -6.43 5.82 -7.47
C LEU A 83 -6.27 4.51 -6.68
N LEU A 84 -6.93 3.43 -7.12
CA LEU A 84 -6.77 2.11 -6.52
C LEU A 84 -5.35 1.59 -6.69
N ASN A 85 -4.76 1.73 -7.87
CA ASN A 85 -3.37 1.32 -8.12
C ASN A 85 -2.36 2.15 -7.30
N ILE A 86 -2.59 3.45 -7.15
CA ILE A 86 -1.77 4.32 -6.28
C ILE A 86 -1.88 3.85 -4.82
N SER A 87 -3.08 3.51 -4.37
CA SER A 87 -3.30 2.96 -3.03
C SER A 87 -2.52 1.66 -2.82
N ALA A 88 -2.56 0.73 -3.77
CA ALA A 88 -1.78 -0.50 -3.72
C ALA A 88 -0.25 -0.26 -3.76
N ALA A 89 0.21 0.70 -4.58
CA ALA A 89 1.61 1.06 -4.70
C ALA A 89 2.14 1.83 -3.47
N SER A 90 1.27 2.52 -2.74
CA SER A 90 1.63 3.35 -1.58
C SER A 90 2.27 2.57 -0.42
N ASN A 91 2.14 1.24 -0.42
CA ASN A 91 2.73 0.36 0.59
C ASN A 91 4.24 0.60 0.75
N ALA A 92 4.97 0.70 -0.37
CA ALA A 92 6.42 0.89 -0.35
C ALA A 92 6.84 2.29 0.15
N PRO A 93 6.27 3.40 -0.33
CA PRO A 93 6.48 4.73 0.25
C PRO A 93 6.12 4.80 1.74
N ILE A 94 4.98 4.26 2.15
CA ILE A 94 4.57 4.28 3.55
C ILE A 94 5.59 3.53 4.41
N LEU A 95 6.02 2.33 4.00
CA LEU A 95 7.06 1.56 4.69
C LEU A 95 8.39 2.34 4.75
N TYR A 96 8.78 3.02 3.67
CA TYR A 96 10.00 3.83 3.65
C TYR A 96 9.99 4.97 4.67
N PHE A 97 8.87 5.67 4.83
CA PHE A 97 8.78 6.79 5.78
C PHE A 97 8.60 6.34 7.23
N THR A 98 8.01 5.17 7.46
CA THR A 98 7.58 4.73 8.79
C THR A 98 8.49 3.66 9.41
N SER A 99 9.19 2.87 8.59
CA SER A 99 10.12 1.83 9.04
C SER A 99 11.58 2.22 8.76
N LYS A 100 12.35 2.45 9.83
CA LYS A 100 13.78 2.77 9.74
C LYS A 100 14.58 1.62 9.11
N GLU A 101 14.20 0.37 9.37
CA GLU A 101 14.90 -0.80 8.81
C GLU A 101 14.61 -0.96 7.33
N TYR A 102 13.34 -0.81 6.93
CA TYR A 102 12.98 -0.83 5.52
C TYR A 102 13.73 0.27 4.76
N ARG A 103 13.78 1.48 5.31
CA ARG A 103 14.55 2.58 4.74
C ARG A 103 16.05 2.26 4.62
N LYS A 104 16.64 1.64 5.65
CA LYS A 104 18.06 1.26 5.63
C LYS A 104 18.33 0.19 4.57
N ALA A 105 17.47 -0.82 4.46
CA ALA A 105 17.56 -1.86 3.44
C ALA A 105 17.38 -1.27 2.04
N PHE A 106 16.35 -0.45 1.84
CA PHE A 106 16.09 0.24 0.56
C PHE A 106 17.28 1.10 0.12
N ASN A 107 17.83 1.92 1.01
CA ASN A 107 18.99 2.76 0.68
C ASN A 107 20.23 1.93 0.34
N LYS A 108 20.42 0.78 0.97
CA LYS A 108 21.52 -0.14 0.65
C LYS A 108 21.37 -0.69 -0.77
N GLU A 109 20.21 -1.24 -1.10
CA GLU A 109 19.93 -1.80 -2.44
C GLU A 109 19.99 -0.70 -3.52
N TRP A 110 19.48 0.50 -3.22
CA TRP A 110 19.53 1.65 -4.12
C TRP A 110 20.96 2.05 -4.48
N GLN A 111 21.87 2.05 -3.51
CA GLN A 111 23.29 2.29 -3.77
C GLN A 111 23.90 1.20 -4.67
N THR A 112 23.58 -0.07 -4.43
CA THR A 112 24.03 -1.17 -5.30
C THR A 112 23.55 -1.01 -6.74
N ILE A 113 22.29 -0.58 -6.94
CA ILE A 113 21.75 -0.29 -8.28
C ILE A 113 22.51 0.87 -8.94
N ILE A 114 22.74 1.98 -8.22
CA ILE A 114 23.52 3.11 -8.72
C ILE A 114 24.93 2.67 -9.14
N ASP A 115 25.58 1.85 -8.33
CA ASP A 115 26.94 1.37 -8.60
C ASP A 115 26.98 0.44 -9.82
N LEU A 116 25.95 -0.37 -10.05
CA LEU A 116 25.79 -1.17 -11.27
C LEU A 116 25.64 -0.30 -12.52
N PHE A 117 24.80 0.74 -12.46
CA PHE A 117 24.64 1.67 -13.58
C PHE A 117 25.92 2.45 -13.87
N LYS A 118 26.66 2.89 -12.83
CA LYS A 118 27.96 3.55 -12.99
C LYS A 118 29.02 2.64 -13.59
N ARG A 119 29.05 1.35 -13.21
CA ARG A 119 29.97 0.38 -13.81
C ARG A 119 29.70 0.15 -15.30
N ASN A 120 28.43 0.07 -15.69
CA ASN A 120 28.04 -0.13 -17.09
C ASN A 120 28.22 1.12 -17.96
N SER A 121 28.24 2.33 -17.37
CA SER A 121 28.50 3.57 -18.12
C SER A 121 29.98 3.84 -18.43
N VAL A 122 30.91 3.02 -17.91
CA VAL A 122 32.37 3.24 -18.02
C VAL A 122 33.04 2.31 -19.06
N GLN A 123 32.28 1.61 -19.91
CA GLN A 123 32.84 0.92 -21.08
C GLN A 123 32.45 1.61 -22.40
N PRO A 124 33.18 2.64 -22.83
CA PRO A 124 33.31 2.94 -24.25
C PRO A 124 34.34 1.96 -24.86
N TYR A 125 33.94 1.26 -25.92
CA TYR A 125 34.88 0.64 -26.86
C TYR A 125 35.68 1.71 -27.60
#